data_AF-A0A662G462-F1
#
_entry.id   AF-A0A662G462-F1
#
_cell.length_a   1.000
_cell.length_b   1.000
_cell.length_c   1.000
_cell.angle_alpha   90.00
_cell.angle_beta   90.00
_cell.angle_gamma   90.00
#
_symmetry.space_group_name_H-M   'P 1'
#
loop_
_entity.id
_entity.type
_entity.pdbx_description
1 polymer ?
#
loop_
_entity_poly.entity_id
_entity_poly.type
_entity_poly.pdbx_seq_one_letter_code
_entity_poly.pdbx_strand_id
1 'polypeptide(L)'
;MKILKTFLKTNIDIILNSEIINSDNTFYLKIDGYMVSDIRVLARITEISVKDKYRDLYVDDDTGKIIVRIWSEKYDMMKDLDVNDYIDVLGRIRFFKDIRYIDPFIIIKVNDMRMIRIRKKEIKLLKILLSKNML
;
A
#
# COMPACT_ATOMS: atom_id res chain seq x y z
N MET A 1 -0.02 -21.16 -7.17
CA MET A 1 0.26 -20.05 -6.24
C MET A 1 -0.84 -20.00 -5.20
N LYS A 2 -0.52 -19.63 -3.95
CA LYS A 2 -1.52 -19.52 -2.87
C LYS A 2 -1.94 -18.07 -2.69
N ILE A 3 -3.22 -17.82 -2.40
CA ILE A 3 -3.70 -16.48 -2.05
C ILE A 3 -3.31 -16.19 -0.60
N LEU A 4 -2.58 -15.10 -0.38
CA LEU A 4 -2.26 -14.62 0.96
C LEU A 4 -3.41 -13.73 1.47
N LYS A 5 -4.21 -14.26 2.40
CA LYS A 5 -5.38 -13.57 2.97
C LYS A 5 -5.00 -12.68 4.17
N THR A 6 -4.13 -11.70 3.95
CA THR A 6 -3.75 -10.71 4.96
C THR A 6 -3.25 -9.41 4.30
N PHE A 7 -3.16 -8.34 5.09
CA PHE A 7 -2.49 -7.11 4.66
C PHE A 7 -0.97 -7.29 4.72
N LEU A 8 -0.36 -7.64 3.60
CA LEU A 8 1.09 -7.84 3.54
C LEU A 8 1.80 -6.49 3.76
N LYS A 9 2.57 -6.39 4.85
CA LYS A 9 3.48 -5.25 5.04
C LYS A 9 4.58 -5.34 3.99
N THR A 10 4.67 -4.32 3.14
CA THR A 10 5.62 -4.27 2.03
C THR A 10 6.07 -2.82 1.78
N ASN A 11 7.02 -2.65 0.86
CA ASN A 11 7.44 -1.35 0.35
C ASN A 11 6.81 -1.09 -1.03
N ILE A 12 6.86 0.17 -1.47
CA ILE A 12 6.25 0.62 -2.72
C ILE A 12 6.97 0.03 -3.94
N ASP A 13 8.30 -0.09 -3.89
CA ASP A 13 9.09 -0.69 -4.97
C ASP A 13 8.59 -2.10 -5.36
N ILE A 14 8.33 -2.96 -4.36
CA ILE A 14 7.78 -4.30 -4.60
C ILE A 14 6.40 -4.20 -5.26
N ILE A 15 5.54 -3.28 -4.84
CA ILE A 15 4.20 -3.11 -5.44
C ILE A 15 4.30 -2.73 -6.92
N LEU A 16 5.20 -1.80 -7.26
CA LEU A 16 5.35 -1.29 -8.61
C LEU A 16 5.98 -2.33 -9.55
N ASN A 17 6.95 -3.11 -9.05
CA ASN A 17 7.72 -4.05 -9.85
C ASN A 17 7.17 -5.49 -9.85
N SER A 18 6.16 -5.79 -9.04
CA SER A 18 5.53 -7.12 -9.05
C SER A 18 4.70 -7.36 -10.31
N GLU A 19 4.71 -8.60 -10.81
CA GLU A 19 3.82 -9.08 -11.86
C GLU A 19 2.36 -9.00 -11.37
N ILE A 20 1.46 -8.48 -12.22
CA ILE A 20 0.03 -8.42 -11.93
C ILE A 20 -0.65 -9.67 -12.49
N ILE A 21 -1.46 -10.30 -11.67
CA ILE A 21 -2.37 -11.38 -12.06
C ILE A 21 -3.80 -10.86 -11.88
N ASN A 22 -4.61 -10.96 -12.94
CA ASN A 22 -6.04 -10.67 -12.87
C ASN A 22 -6.81 -11.99 -12.79
N SER A 23 -7.59 -12.17 -11.73
CA SER A 23 -8.45 -13.34 -11.54
C SER A 23 -9.71 -12.93 -10.80
N ASP A 24 -10.87 -13.35 -11.29
CA ASP A 24 -12.18 -13.10 -10.67
C ASP A 24 -12.40 -11.62 -10.30
N ASN A 25 -12.17 -10.71 -11.24
CA ASN A 25 -12.28 -9.25 -11.06
C ASN A 25 -11.39 -8.68 -9.93
N THR A 26 -10.36 -9.43 -9.52
CA THR A 26 -9.40 -9.02 -8.50
C THR A 26 -8.00 -8.99 -9.08
N PHE A 27 -7.29 -7.90 -8.79
CA PHE A 27 -5.88 -7.77 -9.12
C PHE A 27 -5.03 -8.27 -7.96
N TYR A 28 -4.07 -9.14 -8.29
CA TYR A 28 -3.09 -9.67 -7.36
C TYR A 28 -1.69 -9.29 -7.83
N LEU A 29 -0.83 -8.99 -6.87
CA LEU A 29 0.61 -8.96 -7.05
C LEU A 29 1.17 -10.35 -6.80
N LYS A 30 2.03 -10.83 -7.69
CA LYS A 30 2.81 -12.05 -7.47
C LYS A 30 4.05 -11.71 -6.66
N ILE A 31 4.09 -12.17 -5.42
CA ILE A 31 5.19 -11.93 -4.48
C ILE A 31 5.60 -13.27 -3.88
N ASP A 32 6.84 -13.71 -4.14
CA ASP A 32 7.44 -14.92 -3.56
C ASP A 32 6.55 -16.17 -3.62
N GLY A 33 5.83 -16.39 -4.73
CA GLY A 33 4.95 -17.57 -4.92
C GLY A 33 3.52 -17.40 -4.36
N TYR A 34 3.22 -16.26 -3.77
CA TYR A 34 1.90 -15.89 -3.27
C TYR A 34 1.22 -14.87 -4.19
N MET A 35 -0.11 -14.91 -4.21
CA MET A 35 -0.98 -13.88 -4.77
C MET A 35 -1.43 -12.95 -3.65
N VAL A 36 -1.09 -11.67 -3.76
CA VAL A 36 -1.34 -10.66 -2.72
C VAL A 36 -2.18 -9.53 -3.31
N SER A 37 -3.39 -9.32 -2.81
CA SER A 37 -4.25 -8.19 -3.22
C SER A 37 -4.26 -7.06 -2.19
N ASP A 38 -4.11 -7.42 -0.91
CA ASP A 38 -4.22 -6.51 0.23
C ASP A 38 -2.83 -6.25 0.84
N ILE A 39 -2.48 -4.97 0.99
CA ILE A 39 -1.14 -4.51 1.33
C ILE A 39 -1.19 -3.51 2.49
N ARG A 40 -0.06 -3.39 3.19
CA ARG A 40 0.15 -2.37 4.22
C ARG A 40 1.45 -1.61 3.98
N VAL A 41 1.35 -0.31 3.72
CA VAL A 41 2.48 0.55 3.36
C VAL A 41 2.58 1.70 4.36
N LEU A 42 3.78 1.95 4.87
CA LEU A 42 4.07 3.14 5.67
C LEU A 42 4.88 4.10 4.80
N ALA A 43 4.35 5.28 4.52
CA ALA A 43 4.92 6.23 3.59
C ALA A 43 4.61 7.68 4.00
N ARG A 44 5.38 8.64 3.48
CA ARG A 44 5.15 10.08 3.67
C ARG A 44 4.24 10.62 2.56
N ILE A 45 3.28 11.47 2.91
CA ILE A 45 2.49 12.22 1.94
C ILE A 45 3.39 13.30 1.31
N THR A 46 3.49 13.29 -0.01
CA THR A 46 4.30 14.24 -0.79
C THR A 46 3.46 15.27 -1.51
N GLU A 47 2.23 14.93 -1.88
CA GLU A 47 1.28 15.81 -2.56
C GLU A 47 -0.15 15.31 -2.31
N ILE A 48 -1.12 16.23 -2.29
CA ILE A 48 -2.55 15.94 -2.25
C ILE A 48 -3.21 16.57 -3.48
N SER A 49 -3.77 15.73 -4.36
CA SER A 49 -4.52 16.17 -5.54
C SER A 49 -6.02 16.01 -5.31
N VAL A 50 -6.77 17.10 -5.55
CA VAL A 50 -8.22 17.16 -5.39
C VAL A 50 -8.91 17.01 -6.75
N LYS A 51 -9.82 16.03 -6.89
CA LYS A 51 -10.68 15.81 -8.07
C LYS A 51 -12.14 15.70 -7.64
N ASP A 52 -13.09 15.79 -8.57
CA ASP A 52 -14.52 15.79 -8.21
C ASP A 52 -14.96 14.54 -7.42
N LYS A 53 -14.53 13.35 -7.87
CA LYS A 53 -14.99 12.05 -7.31
C LYS A 53 -14.00 11.40 -6.34
N TYR A 54 -12.78 11.90 -6.28
CA TYR A 54 -11.73 11.31 -5.43
C TYR A 54 -10.67 12.33 -5.04
N ARG A 55 -9.86 11.97 -4.05
CA ARG A 55 -8.62 12.63 -3.68
C ARG A 55 -7.47 11.64 -3.86
N ASP A 56 -6.38 12.08 -4.45
CA ASP A 56 -5.18 11.27 -4.59
C ASP A 56 -4.13 11.79 -3.61
N LEU A 57 -3.68 10.94 -2.68
CA LEU A 57 -2.49 11.18 -1.89
C LEU A 57 -1.30 10.54 -2.61
N TYR A 58 -0.34 11.35 -3.04
CA TYR A 58 0.93 10.83 -3.54
C TYR A 58 1.83 10.53 -2.36
N VAL A 59 2.25 9.28 -2.22
CA VAL A 59 3.04 8.83 -1.08
C VAL A 59 4.38 8.24 -1.50
N ASP A 60 5.39 8.43 -0.66
CA ASP A 60 6.78 8.00 -0.87
C ASP A 60 7.34 7.30 0.38
N ASP A 61 7.91 6.11 0.22
CA ASP A 61 8.52 5.31 1.30
C ASP A 61 10.05 5.16 1.18
N ASP A 62 10.68 6.03 0.38
CA ASP A 62 12.07 6.01 -0.06
C ASP A 62 12.42 4.89 -1.06
N THR A 63 11.50 3.98 -1.38
CA THR A 63 11.73 2.90 -2.37
C THR A 63 10.95 3.12 -3.66
N GLY A 64 9.87 3.89 -3.60
CA GLY A 64 9.11 4.30 -4.77
C GLY A 64 7.98 5.26 -4.39
N LYS A 65 7.26 5.74 -5.40
CA LYS A 65 6.10 6.62 -5.24
C LYS A 65 4.85 5.95 -5.77
N ILE A 66 3.75 6.02 -5.03
CA ILE A 66 2.45 5.49 -5.45
C ILE A 66 1.32 6.42 -5.01
N ILE A 67 0.16 6.25 -5.65
CA ILE A 67 -1.07 6.95 -5.30
C ILE A 67 -1.89 6.12 -4.32
N VAL A 68 -2.33 6.76 -3.24
CA VAL A 68 -3.45 6.28 -2.41
C VAL A 68 -4.69 7.07 -2.84
N ARG A 69 -5.63 6.40 -3.49
CA ARG A 69 -6.85 7.03 -4.02
C ARG A 69 -7.99 6.86 -3.04
N ILE A 70 -8.51 7.98 -2.56
CA ILE A 70 -9.60 8.05 -1.59
C ILE A 70 -10.84 8.51 -2.34
N TRP A 71 -11.85 7.66 -2.40
CA TRP A 71 -13.14 7.98 -3.01
C TRP A 71 -13.99 8.86 -2.09
N SER A 72 -14.95 9.60 -2.67
CA SER A 72 -15.79 10.57 -1.96
C SER A 72 -16.43 10.05 -0.67
N GLU A 73 -16.86 8.81 -0.66
CA GLU A 73 -17.49 8.14 0.47
C GLU A 73 -16.51 7.80 1.61
N LYS A 74 -15.20 7.99 1.40
CA LYS A 74 -14.13 7.69 2.37
C LYS A 74 -13.35 8.94 2.81
N TYR A 75 -13.82 10.16 2.49
CA TYR A 75 -13.07 11.39 2.80
C TYR A 75 -12.80 11.61 4.28
N ASP A 76 -13.60 11.02 5.18
CA ASP A 76 -13.33 11.07 6.62
C ASP A 76 -11.97 10.47 7.01
N MET A 77 -11.41 9.55 6.21
CA MET A 77 -10.06 8.99 6.43
C MET A 77 -8.94 10.04 6.27
N MET A 78 -9.24 11.17 5.62
CA MET A 78 -8.28 12.26 5.41
C MET A 78 -8.29 13.30 6.52
N LYS A 79 -9.16 13.15 7.53
CA LYS A 79 -9.22 14.09 8.63
C LYS A 79 -7.86 14.21 9.31
N ASP A 80 -7.39 15.44 9.46
CA ASP A 80 -6.11 15.79 10.11
C ASP A 80 -4.84 15.25 9.40
N LEU A 81 -4.95 14.91 8.11
CA LEU A 81 -3.81 14.59 7.23
C LEU A 81 -3.40 15.79 6.39
N ASP A 82 -2.09 16.02 6.30
CA ASP A 82 -1.49 17.07 5.47
C ASP A 82 -0.22 16.56 4.75
N VAL A 83 0.26 17.34 3.78
CA VAL A 83 1.55 17.09 3.12
C VAL A 83 2.66 17.03 4.17
N ASN A 84 3.60 16.09 3.98
CA ASN A 84 4.68 15.70 4.89
C ASN A 84 4.29 14.83 6.08
N ASP A 85 3.00 14.55 6.32
CA ASP A 85 2.62 13.54 7.31
C ASP A 85 3.08 12.15 6.87
N TYR A 86 3.51 11.34 7.84
CA TYR A 86 3.69 9.91 7.65
C TYR A 86 2.39 9.18 7.93
N ILE A 87 2.02 8.26 7.06
CA ILE A 87 0.80 7.47 7.18
C ILE A 87 1.10 5.98 7.01
N ASP A 88 0.34 5.15 7.71
CA ASP A 88 0.32 3.69 7.55
C ASP A 88 -1.02 3.30 6.92
N VAL A 89 -0.97 2.87 5.67
CA VAL A 89 -2.12 2.62 4.81
C VAL A 89 -2.34 1.13 4.71
N LEU A 90 -3.52 0.67 5.13
CA LEU A 90 -4.01 -0.68 4.86
C LEU A 90 -4.98 -0.57 3.70
N GLY A 91 -4.69 -1.22 2.58
CA GLY A 91 -5.44 -1.02 1.34
C GLY A 91 -5.37 -2.20 0.40
N ARG A 92 -6.19 -2.11 -0.65
CA ARG A 92 -6.20 -3.06 -1.76
C ARG A 92 -5.53 -2.44 -2.98
N ILE A 93 -4.74 -3.24 -3.68
CA ILE A 93 -4.19 -2.83 -4.97
C ILE A 93 -5.31 -2.78 -6.01
N ARG A 94 -5.34 -1.68 -6.77
CA ARG A 94 -6.20 -1.48 -7.92
C ARG A 94 -5.38 -1.08 -9.13
N PHE A 95 -5.92 -1.38 -10.31
CA PHE A 95 -5.31 -1.05 -11.58
C PHE A 95 -6.38 -0.47 -12.50
N PHE A 96 -6.12 0.72 -13.06
CA PHE A 96 -7.03 1.36 -14.00
C PHE A 96 -6.24 2.16 -15.03
N LYS A 97 -6.44 1.87 -16.33
CA LYS A 97 -5.79 2.56 -17.46
C LYS A 97 -4.29 2.81 -17.20
N ASP A 98 -3.59 1.74 -16.82
CA ASP A 98 -2.15 1.72 -16.53
C ASP A 98 -1.69 2.33 -15.20
N ILE A 99 -2.59 2.88 -14.41
CA ILE A 99 -2.28 3.42 -13.09
C ILE A 99 -2.51 2.33 -12.03
N ARG A 100 -1.42 1.95 -11.34
CA ARG A 100 -1.47 1.21 -10.07
C ARG A 100 -1.71 2.19 -8.93
N TYR A 101 -2.69 1.89 -8.09
CA TYR A 101 -2.96 2.70 -6.89
C TYR A 101 -3.47 1.83 -5.76
N ILE A 102 -3.44 2.39 -4.55
CA ILE A 102 -3.96 1.77 -3.34
C ILE A 102 -5.35 2.35 -3.08
N ASP A 103 -6.36 1.50 -3.01
CA ASP A 103 -7.71 1.82 -2.50
C ASP A 103 -7.73 1.50 -0.99
N PRO A 104 -7.71 2.51 -0.10
CA PRO A 104 -7.52 2.29 1.32
C PRO A 104 -8.78 1.74 1.99
N PHE A 105 -8.56 0.87 2.97
CA PHE A 105 -9.54 0.51 4.00
C PHE A 105 -9.34 1.34 5.27
N ILE A 106 -8.08 1.61 5.64
CA ILE A 106 -7.70 2.37 6.82
C ILE A 106 -6.45 3.20 6.52
N ILE A 107 -6.43 4.44 6.98
CA ILE A 107 -5.24 5.30 7.00
C ILE A 107 -4.99 5.71 8.46
N ILE A 108 -3.76 5.46 8.94
CA ILE A 108 -3.35 5.82 10.31
C ILE A 108 -2.22 6.84 10.20
N LYS A 109 -2.40 8.03 10.78
CA LYS A 109 -1.31 9.00 10.93
C LYS A 109 -0.24 8.45 11.89
N VAL A 110 1.01 8.46 11.45
CA VAL A 110 2.16 7.93 12.19
C VAL A 110 2.90 9.10 12.83
N ASN A 111 2.74 9.25 14.14
CA ASN A 111 3.41 10.29 14.91
C ASN A 111 4.79 9.86 15.46
N ASP A 112 5.01 8.55 15.62
CA ASP A 112 6.28 8.00 16.10
C ASP A 112 7.17 7.54 14.96
N MET A 113 8.19 8.34 14.64
CA MET A 113 9.13 8.08 13.55
C MET A 113 9.94 6.78 13.74
N ARG A 114 10.02 6.22 14.96
CA ARG A 114 10.63 4.90 15.19
C ARG A 114 9.90 3.79 14.43
N MET A 115 8.62 3.98 14.12
CA MET A 115 7.80 3.04 13.36
C MET A 115 8.33 2.79 11.96
N ILE A 116 8.99 3.76 11.32
CA ILE A 116 9.60 3.60 9.99
C ILE A 116 10.70 2.54 10.06
N ARG A 117 11.57 2.62 11.07
CA ARG A 117 12.65 1.65 11.29
C ARG A 117 12.11 0.27 11.65
N ILE A 118 11.04 0.22 12.45
CA ILE A 118 10.35 -1.04 12.77
C ILE A 118 9.78 -1.66 11.50
N ARG A 119 9.07 -0.89 10.67
CA ARG A 119 8.50 -1.36 9.40
C ARG A 119 9.55 -1.95 8.47
N LYS A 120 10.73 -1.33 8.35
CA LYS A 120 11.85 -1.87 7.56
C LYS A 120 12.30 -3.26 8.07
N LYS A 121 12.33 -3.48 9.39
CA LYS A 121 12.65 -4.80 9.98
C LYS A 121 11.51 -5.81 9.78
N GLU A 122 10.25 -5.40 9.92
CA GLU A 122 9.08 -6.25 9.68
C GLU A 122 9.06 -6.78 8.25
N ILE A 123 9.28 -5.91 7.26
CA ILE A 123 9.34 -6.28 5.84
C ILE A 123 10.48 -7.27 5.60
N LYS A 124 11.67 -7.04 6.19
CA LYS A 124 12.81 -7.96 6.06
C LYS A 124 12.48 -9.35 6.62
N LEU A 125 11.84 -9.42 7.78
CA LEU A 125 11.41 -10.70 8.37
C LEU A 125 10.36 -11.40 7.49
N LEU A 126 9.36 -10.66 6.99
CA LEU A 126 8.31 -11.22 6.13
C LEU A 126 8.87 -11.79 4.83
N LYS A 127 9.84 -11.13 4.19
CA LYS A 127 10.54 -11.68 3.03
C LYS A 127 11.17 -13.05 3.32
N ILE A 128 11.80 -13.20 4.48
CA ILE A 128 12.39 -14.48 4.90
C ILE A 128 11.29 -15.53 5.08
N LEU A 129 10.18 -15.19 5.76
CA LEU A 129 9.08 -16.13 6.01
C LEU A 129 8.38 -16.57 4.71
N LEU A 130 8.14 -15.64 3.79
CA LEU A 130 7.57 -15.91 2.46
C LEU A 130 8.49 -16.83 1.66
N SER A 131 9.79 -16.52 1.60
CA SER A 131 10.77 -17.34 0.86
C SER A 131 10.89 -18.79 1.35
N LYS A 132 10.53 -19.03 2.62
CA LYS A 132 10.53 -20.36 3.26
C LYS A 132 9.17 -21.06 3.24
N ASN A 133 8.14 -20.46 2.61
CA ASN A 133 6.76 -20.95 2.65
C ASN A 133 6.23 -21.20 4.08
N MET A 134 6.60 -20.33 5.02
CA MET A 134 6.22 -20.44 6.44
C MET A 134 4.94 -19.68 6.80
N LEU A 135 4.20 -19.20 5.79
CA LEU A 135 2.94 -18.43 5.91
C LEU A 135 1.78 -19.15 5.22
#